data_AF-A0A6I9NTZ1-F1
#
_entry.id   AF-A0A6I9NTZ1-F1
#
_cell.length_a   1.000
_cell.length_b   1.000
_cell.length_c   1.000
_cell.angle_alpha   90.00
_cell.angle_beta   90.00
_cell.angle_gamma   90.00
#
_symmetry.space_group_name_H-M   'P 1'
#
loop_
_entity.id
_entity.type
_entity.pdbx_description
1 polymer ?
#
loop_
_entity_poly.entity_id
_entity_poly.type
_entity_poly.pdbx_seq_one_letter_code
_entity_poly.pdbx_strand_id
1 'polypeptide(L)'
;MAHCGSGEVLIVGGVGCNLRLQEMMGVMCKERNAKLFATDERFCIDNGAMIAQAGWEMFRSGQVTELEDSWITQRYRTDEVEVTWRD
;
A
#
# COMPACT_ATOMS: atom_id res chain seq x y z
N MET A 1 -6.61 11.30 -7.36
CA MET A 1 -7.89 12.04 -7.40
C MET A 1 -7.69 13.55 -7.51
N ALA A 2 -7.26 14.30 -6.49
CA ALA A 2 -7.00 15.76 -6.66
C ALA A 2 -5.54 16.08 -7.02
N HIS A 3 -4.57 15.54 -6.28
CA HIS A 3 -3.14 15.86 -6.48
C HIS A 3 -2.38 14.88 -7.38
N CYS A 4 -2.81 13.62 -7.41
CA CYS A 4 -2.14 12.52 -8.13
C CYS A 4 -2.93 11.97 -9.32
N GLY A 5 -4.11 12.54 -9.64
CA GLY A 5 -4.95 12.07 -10.76
C GLY A 5 -5.54 10.66 -10.65
N SER A 6 -5.15 9.84 -9.65
CA SER A 6 -5.69 8.48 -9.45
C SER A 6 -7.22 8.43 -9.40
N GLY A 7 -7.84 7.46 -10.07
CA GLY A 7 -9.27 7.15 -9.99
C GLY A 7 -9.63 6.13 -8.91
N GLU A 8 -8.68 5.79 -8.04
CA GLU A 8 -8.81 4.70 -7.06
C GLU A 8 -8.25 5.09 -5.69
N VAL A 9 -8.85 4.53 -4.64
CA VAL A 9 -8.38 4.61 -3.24
C VAL A 9 -8.31 3.21 -2.65
N LEU A 10 -7.20 2.91 -1.99
CA LEU A 10 -7.04 1.74 -1.14
C LEU A 10 -6.95 2.20 0.32
N ILE A 11 -7.80 1.66 1.19
CA ILE A 11 -7.69 1.85 2.66
C ILE A 11 -6.99 0.63 3.26
N VAL A 12 -5.96 0.87 4.07
CA VAL A 12 -5.16 -0.15 4.76
C VAL A 12 -4.92 0.25 6.23
N GLY A 13 -4.29 -0.63 7.00
CA GLY A 13 -3.99 -0.45 8.41
C GLY A 13 -5.16 -0.89 9.31
N GLY A 14 -4.87 -1.15 10.59
CA GLY A 14 -5.90 -1.63 11.54
C GLY A 14 -7.09 -0.66 11.71
N VAL A 15 -6.85 0.65 11.60
CA VAL A 15 -7.92 1.67 11.60
C VAL A 15 -8.76 1.60 10.32
N GLY A 16 -8.18 1.12 9.23
CA GLY A 16 -8.87 0.89 7.96
C GLY A 16 -10.02 -0.11 8.04
N CYS A 17 -10.04 -0.99 9.05
CA CYS A 17 -11.14 -1.92 9.33
C CYS A 17 -12.41 -1.22 9.86
N ASN A 18 -12.35 0.08 10.17
CA ASN A 18 -13.51 0.82 10.68
C ASN A 18 -14.56 1.01 9.57
N LEU A 19 -15.72 0.35 9.72
CA LEU A 19 -16.79 0.39 8.72
C LEU A 19 -17.33 1.80 8.47
N ARG A 20 -17.37 2.66 9.49
CA ARG A 20 -17.82 4.05 9.33
C ARG A 20 -16.82 4.88 8.52
N LEU A 21 -15.51 4.67 8.72
CA LEU A 21 -14.47 5.28 7.91
C LEU A 21 -14.57 4.84 6.44
N GLN A 22 -14.76 3.55 6.19
CA GLN A 22 -14.94 3.01 4.84
C GLN A 22 -16.18 3.60 4.15
N GLU A 23 -17.30 3.73 4.86
CA GLU A 23 -18.52 4.36 4.34
C GLU A 23 -18.29 5.83 3.95
N MET A 24 -17.65 6.61 4.82
CA MET A 24 -17.32 8.01 4.54
C MET A 24 -16.40 8.15 3.32
N MET A 25 -15.40 7.28 3.19
CA MET A 25 -14.54 7.24 2.00
C MET A 25 -15.31 6.83 0.74
N GLY A 26 -16.28 5.92 0.87
CA GLY A 26 -17.13 5.47 -0.22
C GLY A 26 -17.96 6.59 -0.82
N VAL A 27 -18.55 7.45 0.03
CA VAL A 27 -19.25 8.67 -0.42
C VAL A 27 -18.31 9.58 -1.20
N MET A 28 -17.12 9.86 -0.65
CA MET A 28 -16.11 10.72 -1.26
C MET A 28 -15.65 10.20 -2.64
N CYS A 29 -15.45 8.88 -2.77
CA CYS A 29 -15.07 8.24 -4.04
C CYS A 29 -16.20 8.30 -5.06
N LYS A 30 -17.45 8.04 -4.64
CA LYS A 30 -18.63 8.09 -5.52
C LYS A 30 -18.82 9.48 -6.13
N GLU A 31 -18.69 10.54 -5.33
CA GLU A 31 -18.78 11.93 -5.80
C GLU A 31 -17.69 12.31 -6.81
N ARG A 32 -16.55 11.60 -6.80
CA ARG A 32 -15.39 11.83 -7.66
C ARG A 32 -15.26 10.82 -8.80
N ASN A 33 -16.28 9.99 -9.01
CA ASN A 33 -16.27 8.89 -9.97
C ASN A 33 -15.03 7.97 -9.82
N ALA A 34 -14.67 7.67 -8.57
CA ALA A 34 -13.52 6.87 -8.19
C ALA A 34 -13.95 5.56 -7.51
N LYS A 35 -13.06 4.57 -7.51
CA LYS A 35 -13.29 3.27 -6.88
C LYS A 35 -12.61 3.19 -5.52
N LEU A 36 -13.38 2.79 -4.50
CA LEU A 36 -12.86 2.43 -3.19
C LEU A 36 -12.55 0.94 -3.13
N PHE A 37 -11.35 0.61 -2.68
CA PHE A 37 -10.95 -0.73 -2.26
C PHE A 37 -10.75 -0.71 -0.75
N ALA A 38 -11.65 -1.39 -0.04
CA ALA A 38 -11.49 -1.72 1.36
C ALA A 38 -11.06 -3.19 1.43
N THR A 39 -9.85 -3.45 1.90
CA THR A 39 -9.33 -4.80 1.97
C THR A 39 -9.94 -5.56 3.15
N ASP A 40 -10.08 -6.88 3.02
CA ASP A 40 -10.42 -7.78 4.12
C ASP A 40 -9.55 -7.50 5.36
N GLU A 41 -10.15 -7.57 6.55
CA GLU A 41 -9.48 -7.28 7.83
C GLU A 41 -8.16 -8.05 8.00
N ARG A 42 -8.07 -9.27 7.46
CA ARG A 42 -6.89 -10.14 7.53
C ARG A 42 -5.67 -9.56 6.81
N PHE A 43 -5.90 -8.70 5.82
CA PHE A 43 -4.83 -8.02 5.07
C PHE A 43 -4.69 -6.54 5.45
N CYS A 44 -5.60 -6.00 6.26
CA CYS A 44 -5.49 -4.64 6.79
C CYS A 44 -4.56 -4.54 8.00
N ILE A 45 -4.40 -5.62 8.76
CA ILE A 45 -3.45 -5.70 9.88
C ILE A 45 -2.05 -6.08 9.40
N ASP A 46 -1.03 -5.79 10.23
CA ASP A 46 0.36 -6.17 9.94
C ASP A 46 0.47 -7.69 9.74
N ASN A 47 0.92 -8.09 8.56
CA ASN A 47 1.01 -9.50 8.19
C ASN A 47 2.24 -9.75 7.31
N GLY A 48 2.78 -10.98 7.35
CA GLY A 48 3.94 -11.34 6.55
C GLY A 48 3.66 -11.39 5.04
N ALA A 49 2.39 -11.54 4.62
CA ALA A 49 2.05 -11.62 3.20
C ALA A 49 2.27 -10.28 2.47
N MET A 50 2.03 -9.13 3.12
CA MET A 50 2.32 -7.82 2.52
C MET A 50 3.84 -7.61 2.30
N ILE A 51 4.67 -8.13 3.21
CA ILE A 51 6.13 -8.10 3.09
C ILE A 51 6.58 -9.01 1.95
N ALA A 52 6.04 -10.23 1.88
CA ALA A 52 6.33 -11.16 0.80
C ALA A 52 5.91 -10.63 -0.57
N GLN A 53 4.74 -9.99 -0.67
CA GLN A 53 4.26 -9.39 -1.92
C GLN A 53 5.17 -8.25 -2.38
N ALA A 54 5.53 -7.32 -1.49
CA ALA A 54 6.45 -6.24 -1.84
C ALA A 54 7.83 -6.77 -2.24
N GLY A 55 8.38 -7.73 -1.49
CA GLY A 55 9.65 -8.37 -1.81
C GLY A 55 9.63 -9.13 -3.14
N TRP A 56 8.52 -9.81 -3.47
CA TRP A 56 8.34 -10.45 -4.77
C TRP A 56 8.33 -9.44 -5.92
N GLU A 57 7.63 -8.31 -5.75
CA GLU A 57 7.59 -7.24 -6.76
C GLU A 57 8.98 -6.61 -6.99
N MET A 58 9.72 -6.35 -5.91
CA MET A 58 11.11 -5.89 -5.95
C MET A 58 12.00 -6.91 -6.68
N PHE A 59 11.95 -8.18 -6.29
CA PHE A 59 12.76 -9.24 -6.90
C PHE A 59 12.44 -9.42 -8.39
N ARG A 60 11.15 -9.44 -8.75
CA ARG A 60 10.69 -9.59 -10.13
C ARG A 60 11.10 -8.42 -11.03
N SER A 61 11.22 -7.22 -10.48
CA SER A 61 11.74 -6.04 -11.19
C SER A 61 13.27 -5.96 -11.22
N GLY A 62 13.96 -6.99 -10.71
CA GLY A 62 15.42 -7.10 -10.75
C GLY A 62 16.14 -6.48 -9.56
N GLN A 63 15.42 -5.99 -8.54
CA GLN A 63 16.04 -5.51 -7.30
C GLN A 63 16.45 -6.69 -6.43
N VAL A 64 17.73 -6.71 -6.04
CA VAL A 64 18.31 -7.71 -5.14
C VAL A 64 19.10 -6.96 -4.06
N THR A 65 19.03 -7.43 -2.82
CA THR A 65 19.76 -6.87 -1.68
C THR A 65 20.86 -7.85 -1.29
N GLU A 66 22.11 -7.40 -1.34
CA GLU A 66 23.23 -8.19 -0.83
C GLU A 66 23.13 -8.34 0.70
N LEU A 67 23.70 -9.42 1.23
CA LEU A 67 23.59 -9.71 2.67
C LEU A 67 24.22 -8.62 3.54
N GLU A 68 25.28 -7.97 3.07
CA GLU A 68 25.93 -6.86 3.79
C GLU A 68 25.05 -5.60 3.85
N ASP A 69 24.11 -5.46 2.91
CA ASP A 69 23.16 -4.36 2.83
C ASP A 69 21.81 -4.67 3.51
N SER A 70 21.60 -5.90 4.00
CA SER A 70 20.33 -6.33 4.62
C SER A 70 20.22 -5.97 6.11
N TRP A 71 20.60 -4.74 6.47
CA TRP A 71 20.55 -4.23 7.85
C TRP A 71 19.23 -3.50 8.14
N ILE A 72 18.99 -3.17 9.41
CA ILE A 72 17.71 -2.62 9.88
C ILE A 72 17.78 -1.09 9.99
N THR A 73 16.79 -0.40 9.44
CA THR A 73 16.52 1.01 9.72
C THR A 73 15.22 1.17 10.50
N GLN A 74 15.28 1.81 11.67
CA GLN A 74 14.09 2.09 12.50
C GLN A 74 13.24 3.24 11.94
N ARG A 75 13.78 4.03 11.01
CA ARG A 75 13.13 5.22 10.44
C ARG A 75 13.10 5.15 8.92
N TYR A 76 12.77 3.97 8.38
CA TYR A 76 12.69 3.77 6.94
C TYR A 76 11.57 4.62 6.33
N ARG A 77 11.90 5.52 5.42
CA ARG A 77 10.89 6.37 4.77
C ARG A 77 10.30 5.67 3.55
N THR A 78 9.03 5.94 3.26
CA THR A 78 8.32 5.36 2.11
C THR A 78 8.83 5.88 0.75
N ASP A 79 9.55 6.99 0.73
CA ASP A 79 10.14 7.58 -0.48
C ASP A 79 11.63 7.29 -0.66
N GLU A 80 12.25 6.49 0.24
CA GLU A 80 13.64 6.03 0.09
C GLU A 80 13.77 4.82 -0.85
N VAL A 81 12.66 4.12 -1.14
CA VAL A 81 12.63 2.97 -2.05
C VAL A 81 12.21 3.42 -3.43
N GLU A 82 13.08 3.22 -4.42
CA GLU A 82 12.71 3.38 -5.82
C GLU A 82 11.78 2.25 -6.26
N VAL A 83 10.54 2.59 -6.64
CA VAL A 83 9.53 1.64 -7.11
C VAL A 83 9.71 1.40 -8.61
N THR A 84 10.34 0.28 -8.98
CA THR A 84 10.68 -0.07 -10.37
C THR A 84 9.70 -1.05 -11.03
N TRP A 85 8.72 -1.55 -10.28
CA TRP A 85 7.70 -2.52 -10.71
C TRP A 85 6.34 -1.87 -10.99
N ARG A 86 6.31 -0.54 -11.06
CA ARG A 86 5.11 0.25 -11.31
C ARG A 86 5.29 0.98 -12.64
N ASP A 87 5.28 0.23 -13.73
CA ASP A 87 4.97 0.63 -15.11
C ASP A 87 4.91 -0.62 -16.01
#